data_AF-A0A6A4QIZ2-F1
#
_entry.id   AF-A0A6A4QIZ2-F1
#
_cell.length_a   1.000
_cell.length_b   1.000
_cell.length_c   1.000
_cell.angle_alpha   90.00
_cell.angle_beta   90.00
_cell.angle_gamma   90.00
#
_symmetry.space_group_name_H-M   'P 1'
#
loop_
_entity.id
_entity.type
_entity.pdbx_description
1 polymer ?
#
loop_
_entity_poly.entity_id
_entity_poly.type
_entity_poly.pdbx_seq_one_letter_code
_entity_poly.pdbx_strand_id
1 'polypeptide(L)'
;MDGIPAPRKTTQLDRNLVKKAVKTSLDDLREKNSGLFLSSRAVQICSYAPDLAKTIAGLILSSSDLDFQGECFSLLGLQSQEVGTESVENCIKERIVSVIEMNDKKPHKTNEVEPFLFEDDRVHGVEF
;
A
#
# COMPACT_ATOMS: atom_id res chain seq x y z
N MET A 1 15.12 -12.72 57.28
CA MET A 1 15.97 -12.66 56.07
C MET A 1 15.19 -13.31 54.95
N ASP A 2 14.43 -12.51 54.21
CA ASP A 2 13.68 -13.00 53.05
C ASP A 2 14.65 -13.21 51.90
N GLY A 3 14.84 -14.47 51.51
CA GLY A 3 15.74 -14.87 50.44
C GLY A 3 15.21 -14.39 49.09
N ILE A 4 16.04 -13.64 48.36
CA ILE A 4 15.77 -13.24 46.97
C ILE A 4 15.67 -14.52 46.12
N PRO A 5 14.59 -14.75 45.36
CA PRO A 5 14.48 -15.93 44.52
C PRO A 5 15.51 -15.87 43.37
N ALA A 6 16.25 -16.95 43.18
CA ALA A 6 17.24 -17.06 42.10
C ALA A 6 16.61 -16.89 40.70
N PRO A 7 17.35 -16.33 39.73
CA PRO A 7 16.84 -16.15 38.37
C PRO A 7 16.52 -17.51 37.76
N ARG A 8 15.27 -17.71 37.35
CA ARG A 8 14.84 -18.93 36.65
C ARG A 8 15.61 -19.04 35.33
N LYS A 9 16.44 -20.08 35.21
CA LYS A 9 17.11 -20.43 33.96
C LYS A 9 16.05 -20.90 32.96
N THR A 10 15.62 -20.01 32.07
CA THR A 10 14.70 -20.34 30.98
C THR A 10 15.35 -21.42 30.11
N THR A 11 14.64 -22.53 29.88
CA THR A 11 15.16 -23.61 29.04
C THR A 11 15.24 -23.16 27.59
N GLN A 12 16.08 -23.81 26.78
CA GLN A 12 16.17 -23.51 25.35
C GLN A 12 14.81 -23.66 24.63
N LEU A 13 13.99 -24.60 25.11
CA LEU A 13 12.61 -24.81 24.65
C LEU A 13 11.73 -23.60 24.97
N ASP A 14 11.79 -23.05 26.19
CA ASP A 14 11.06 -21.83 26.55
C ASP A 14 11.47 -20.66 25.66
N ARG A 15 12.76 -20.52 25.38
CA ARG A 15 13.27 -19.43 24.53
C ARG A 15 12.78 -19.55 23.08
N ASN A 16 12.66 -20.77 22.56
CA ASN A 16 12.12 -21.03 21.23
C ASN A 16 10.61 -20.79 21.18
N LEU A 17 9.86 -21.18 22.21
CA LEU A 17 8.43 -20.89 22.35
C LEU A 17 8.16 -19.39 22.40
N VAL A 18 8.93 -18.65 23.20
CA VAL A 18 8.85 -17.18 23.25
C VAL A 18 9.16 -16.56 21.90
N LYS A 19 10.24 -17.00 21.21
CA LYS A 19 10.55 -16.52 19.85
C LYS A 19 9.39 -16.78 18.88
N LYS A 20 8.76 -17.95 18.95
CA LYS A 20 7.65 -18.32 18.07
C LYS A 20 6.42 -17.45 18.35
N ALA A 21 6.07 -17.28 19.62
CA ALA A 21 4.97 -16.40 20.04
C ALA A 21 5.20 -14.95 19.58
N VAL A 22 6.41 -14.41 19.83
CA VAL A 22 6.79 -13.05 19.38
C VAL A 22 6.70 -12.92 17.87
N LYS A 23 7.22 -13.89 17.11
CA LYS A 23 7.13 -13.87 15.66
C LYS A 23 5.68 -13.88 15.19
N THR A 24 4.84 -14.77 15.74
CA THR A 24 3.43 -14.83 15.40
C THR A 24 2.69 -13.54 15.73
N SER A 25 2.96 -12.92 16.89
CA SER A 25 2.38 -11.63 17.24
C SER A 25 2.85 -10.50 16.33
N LEU A 26 4.11 -10.52 15.88
CA LEU A 26 4.65 -9.53 14.93
C LEU A 26 4.06 -9.71 13.54
N ASP A 27 3.91 -10.95 13.07
CA ASP A 27 3.30 -11.27 11.79
C ASP A 27 1.81 -10.85 11.79
N ASP A 28 1.06 -11.17 12.86
CA ASP A 28 -0.35 -10.74 13.05
C ASP A 28 -0.48 -9.22 13.14
N LEU A 29 0.44 -8.54 13.84
CA LEU A 29 0.48 -7.08 13.87
C LEU A 29 0.74 -6.51 12.47
N ARG A 30 1.68 -7.05 11.70
CA ARG A 30 1.96 -6.63 10.32
C ARG A 30 0.76 -6.86 9.39
N GLU A 31 0.06 -7.98 9.54
CA GLU A 31 -1.11 -8.29 8.74
C GLU A 31 -2.25 -7.30 9.01
N LYS A 32 -2.55 -7.05 10.29
CA LYS A 32 -3.57 -6.08 10.74
C LYS A 32 -3.23 -4.63 10.39
N ASN A 33 -1.95 -4.31 10.29
CA ASN A 33 -1.45 -2.99 9.93
C ASN A 33 -0.88 -2.97 8.51
N SER A 34 -1.30 -3.89 7.64
CA SER A 34 -0.70 -4.01 6.32
C SER A 34 -0.87 -2.73 5.50
N GLY A 35 -1.95 -1.96 5.69
CA GLY A 35 -2.13 -0.62 5.08
C GLY A 35 -1.15 0.45 5.55
N LEU A 36 -0.42 0.23 6.65
CA LEU A 36 0.55 1.19 7.22
C LEU A 36 1.98 0.96 6.76
N PHE A 37 2.31 -0.21 6.20
CA PHE A 37 3.68 -0.56 5.80
C PHE A 37 3.83 -0.64 4.29
N LEU A 38 3.57 0.48 3.62
CA LEU A 38 3.91 0.62 2.21
C LEU A 38 5.43 0.77 2.05
N SER A 39 5.99 0.18 0.99
CA SER A 39 7.36 0.49 0.59
C SER A 39 7.50 1.99 0.25
N SER A 40 8.73 2.53 0.36
CA SER A 40 9.02 3.92 -0.03
C SER A 40 8.55 4.23 -1.47
N ARG A 41 8.73 3.25 -2.37
CA ARG A 41 8.28 3.31 -3.76
C ARG A 41 6.75 3.40 -3.85
N ALA A 42 6.01 2.57 -3.11
CA ALA A 42 4.56 2.61 -3.08
C ALA A 42 4.04 3.95 -2.54
N VAL A 43 4.66 4.49 -1.49
CA VAL A 43 4.34 5.83 -0.96
C VAL A 43 4.58 6.91 -2.02
N GLN A 44 5.71 6.86 -2.72
CA GLN A 44 6.03 7.80 -3.79
C GLN A 44 4.99 7.73 -4.92
N ILE A 45 4.63 6.54 -5.39
CA ILE A 45 3.62 6.38 -6.44
C ILE A 45 2.24 6.90 -5.98
N CYS A 46 1.82 6.58 -4.75
CA CYS A 46 0.57 7.07 -4.18
C CYS A 46 0.51 8.60 -4.03
N SER A 47 1.67 9.27 -3.91
CA SER A 47 1.72 10.74 -3.86
C SER A 47 1.22 11.42 -5.14
N TYR A 48 1.31 10.74 -6.29
CA TYR A 48 0.80 11.24 -7.58
C TYR A 48 -0.68 10.91 -7.81
N ALA A 49 -1.27 10.01 -7.02
CA ALA A 49 -2.64 9.56 -7.20
C ALA A 49 -3.68 10.71 -7.17
N PRO A 50 -3.58 11.74 -6.31
CA PRO A 50 -4.54 12.85 -6.29
C PRO A 50 -4.58 13.63 -7.61
N ASP A 51 -3.42 13.97 -8.17
CA ASP A 51 -3.35 14.77 -9.41
C ASP A 51 -3.75 13.96 -10.63
N LEU A 52 -3.39 12.67 -10.65
CA LEU A 52 -3.85 11.75 -11.68
C LEU A 52 -5.38 11.57 -11.61
N ALA A 53 -5.95 11.44 -10.41
CA ALA A 53 -7.38 11.33 -10.21
C ALA A 53 -8.14 12.57 -10.70
N LYS A 54 -7.65 13.78 -10.39
CA LYS A 54 -8.18 15.05 -10.93
C LYS A 54 -8.18 15.07 -12.45
N THR A 55 -7.06 14.66 -13.06
CA THR A 55 -6.92 14.65 -14.52
C THR A 55 -7.92 13.69 -15.16
N ILE A 56 -8.03 12.46 -14.64
CA ILE A 56 -8.95 11.44 -15.17
C ILE A 56 -10.41 11.87 -14.93
N ALA A 57 -10.75 12.37 -13.75
CA ALA A 57 -12.09 12.89 -13.46
C ALA A 57 -12.45 14.04 -14.41
N GLY A 58 -11.52 14.96 -14.65
CA GLY A 58 -11.67 16.03 -15.62
C GLY A 58 -11.94 15.51 -17.04
N LEU A 59 -11.21 14.49 -17.49
CA LEU A 59 -11.43 13.85 -18.79
C LEU A 59 -12.83 13.20 -18.89
N ILE A 60 -13.27 12.50 -17.84
CA ILE A 60 -14.60 11.88 -17.80
C ILE A 60 -15.69 12.97 -17.86
N LEU A 61 -15.61 13.96 -16.98
CA LEU A 61 -16.65 14.98 -16.82
C LEU A 61 -16.70 16.00 -17.96
N SER A 62 -15.58 16.23 -18.65
CA SER A 62 -15.52 17.11 -19.82
C SER A 62 -15.92 16.43 -21.13
N SER A 63 -16.06 15.10 -21.14
CA SER A 63 -16.48 14.37 -22.33
C SER A 63 -17.91 14.75 -22.74
N SER A 64 -18.13 14.95 -24.03
CA SER A 64 -19.48 15.10 -24.62
C SER A 64 -20.15 13.76 -24.92
N ASP A 65 -19.41 12.66 -24.80
CA ASP A 65 -19.91 11.31 -25.02
C ASP A 65 -20.56 10.77 -23.73
N LEU A 66 -21.89 10.73 -23.73
CA LEU A 66 -22.69 10.28 -22.59
C LEU A 66 -22.57 8.77 -22.34
N ASP A 67 -22.33 7.97 -23.39
CA ASP A 67 -22.12 6.52 -23.23
C ASP A 67 -20.79 6.29 -22.52
N PHE A 68 -19.73 6.99 -22.93
CA PHE A 68 -18.44 6.97 -22.24
C PHE A 68 -18.55 7.41 -20.76
N GLN A 69 -19.28 8.50 -20.49
CA GLN A 69 -19.50 8.95 -19.11
C GLN A 69 -20.26 7.91 -18.29
N GLY A 70 -21.32 7.33 -18.86
CA GLY A 70 -22.12 6.29 -18.21
C GLY A 70 -21.31 5.02 -17.91
N GLU A 71 -20.48 4.56 -18.85
CA GLU A 71 -19.57 3.43 -18.65
C GLU A 71 -18.54 3.73 -17.57
N CYS A 72 -17.95 4.93 -17.56
CA CYS A 72 -16.98 5.33 -16.54
C CYS A 72 -17.62 5.39 -15.15
N PHE A 73 -18.81 5.99 -15.01
CA PHE A 73 -19.53 6.00 -13.73
C PHE A 73 -19.88 4.59 -13.28
N SER A 74 -20.34 3.74 -14.19
CA SER A 74 -20.63 2.33 -13.89
C SER A 74 -19.39 1.58 -13.42
N LEU A 75 -18.24 1.79 -14.07
CA LEU A 75 -16.97 1.18 -13.69
C LEU A 75 -16.50 1.66 -12.31
N LEU A 76 -16.71 2.93 -12.00
CA LEU A 76 -16.40 3.54 -10.70
C LEU A 76 -17.43 3.20 -9.62
N GLY A 77 -18.58 2.59 -9.99
CA GLY A 77 -19.67 2.29 -9.05
C GLY A 77 -20.45 3.53 -8.59
N LEU A 78 -20.42 4.60 -9.39
CA LEU A 78 -21.05 5.88 -9.10
C LEU A 78 -22.41 5.97 -9.80
N GLN A 79 -23.40 6.57 -9.13
CA GLN A 79 -24.74 6.79 -9.68
C GLN A 79 -24.70 8.00 -10.63
N SER A 80 -25.01 7.83 -11.91
CA SER A 80 -24.72 8.79 -12.99
C SER A 80 -25.37 10.18 -12.89
N GLN A 81 -26.30 10.42 -11.95
CA GLN A 81 -27.19 11.57 -12.02
C GLN A 81 -26.77 12.79 -11.18
N GLU A 82 -25.89 12.65 -10.17
CA GLU A 82 -25.53 13.79 -9.31
C GLU A 82 -24.22 13.59 -8.53
N VAL A 83 -23.20 13.05 -9.20
CA VAL A 83 -21.91 12.81 -8.56
C VAL A 83 -21.04 14.04 -8.75
N GLY A 84 -20.81 14.78 -7.67
CA GLY A 84 -19.90 15.92 -7.67
C GLY A 84 -18.49 15.51 -8.12
N THR A 85 -17.78 16.43 -8.78
CA THR A 85 -16.41 16.22 -9.26
C THR A 85 -15.49 15.61 -8.20
N GLU A 86 -15.57 16.11 -6.97
CA GLU A 86 -14.81 15.60 -5.83
C GLU A 86 -15.07 14.11 -5.53
N SER A 87 -16.31 13.63 -5.72
CA SER A 87 -16.65 12.23 -5.50
C SER A 87 -16.04 11.33 -6.57
N VAL A 88 -16.02 11.77 -7.83
CA VAL A 88 -15.34 11.05 -8.92
C VAL A 88 -13.83 10.99 -8.67
N GLU A 89 -13.23 12.13 -8.34
CA GLU A 89 -11.80 12.24 -8.02
C GLU A 89 -11.42 11.33 -6.84
N ASN A 90 -12.20 11.36 -5.75
CA ASN A 90 -11.94 10.54 -4.57
C ASN A 90 -12.06 9.05 -4.88
N CYS A 91 -13.08 8.63 -5.65
CA CYS A 91 -13.24 7.25 -6.06
C CYS A 91 -12.05 6.74 -6.87
N ILE A 92 -11.60 7.53 -7.87
CA ILE A 92 -10.44 7.17 -8.70
C ILE A 92 -9.17 7.09 -7.84
N LYS A 93 -8.94 8.08 -6.97
CA LYS A 93 -7.79 8.14 -6.06
C LYS A 93 -7.75 6.91 -5.15
N GLU A 94 -8.85 6.60 -4.48
CA GLU A 94 -8.95 5.43 -3.59
C GLU A 94 -8.68 4.12 -4.33
N ARG A 95 -9.19 3.99 -5.56
CA ARG A 95 -8.97 2.81 -6.39
C ARG A 95 -7.51 2.65 -6.80
N ILE A 96 -6.83 3.74 -7.17
CA ILE A 96 -5.39 3.73 -7.47
C ILE A 96 -4.62 3.30 -6.22
N VAL A 97 -4.84 3.95 -5.08
CA VAL A 97 -4.14 3.67 -3.82
C VAL A 97 -4.35 2.21 -3.40
N SER A 98 -5.60 1.72 -3.44
CA SER A 98 -5.94 0.33 -3.09
C SER A 98 -5.17 -0.68 -3.95
N VAL A 99 -5.08 -0.45 -5.26
CA VAL A 99 -4.35 -1.34 -6.17
C VAL A 99 -2.84 -1.31 -5.87
N ILE A 100 -2.26 -0.14 -5.58
CA ILE A 100 -0.84 -0.04 -5.20
C ILE A 100 -0.59 -0.79 -3.88
N GLU A 101 -1.41 -0.57 -2.86
CA GLU A 101 -1.30 -1.27 -1.59
C GLU A 101 -1.39 -2.80 -1.73
N MET A 102 -2.31 -3.29 -2.56
CA MET A 102 -2.47 -4.72 -2.82
C MET A 102 -1.27 -5.33 -3.55
N ASN A 103 -0.65 -4.58 -4.48
CA ASN A 103 0.49 -5.07 -5.24
C ASN A 103 1.80 -5.00 -4.46
N ASP A 104 2.00 -3.96 -3.64
CA ASP A 104 3.18 -3.83 -2.77
C ASP A 104 3.27 -4.97 -1.74
N LYS A 105 2.12 -5.47 -1.29
CA LYS A 105 2.01 -6.59 -0.33
C LYS A 105 2.16 -7.97 -0.96
N LYS A 106 2.02 -8.11 -2.28
CA LYS A 106 2.18 -9.42 -2.92
C LYS A 106 3.67 -9.78 -2.85
N PRO A 107 4.04 -10.90 -2.19
CA PRO A 107 5.41 -11.38 -2.29
C PRO A 107 5.66 -11.65 -3.76
N HIS A 108 6.62 -10.94 -4.36
CA HIS A 108 7.10 -11.22 -5.71
C HIS A 108 7.51 -12.70 -5.77
N LYS A 109 6.58 -13.56 -6.17
CA LYS A 109 6.93 -14.88 -6.65
C LYS A 109 7.62 -14.63 -8.00
N THR A 110 8.77 -15.27 -8.18
CA THR A 110 9.57 -15.40 -9.40
C THR A 110 10.42 -14.20 -9.84
N ASN A 111 11.71 -14.24 -9.48
CA ASN A 111 12.90 -14.31 -10.37
C ASN A 111 12.93 -13.57 -11.71
N GLU A 112 12.23 -12.47 -11.92
CA GLU A 112 12.55 -11.54 -13.01
C GLU A 112 12.59 -10.12 -12.45
N VAL A 113 13.79 -9.54 -12.45
CA VAL A 113 13.97 -8.11 -12.21
C VAL A 113 13.41 -7.43 -13.45
N GLU A 114 12.12 -7.09 -13.44
CA GLU A 114 11.58 -6.16 -14.43
C GLU A 114 12.35 -4.85 -14.29
N PRO A 115 12.96 -4.34 -15.38
CA PRO A 115 13.65 -3.07 -15.34
C PRO A 115 12.62 -1.99 -15.01
N PHE A 116 12.74 -1.43 -13.81
CA PHE A 116 11.81 -0.42 -13.33
C PHE A 116 11.89 0.82 -14.22
N LEU A 117 10.74 1.28 -14.72
CA LEU A 117 10.61 2.46 -15.60
C LEU A 117 11.10 3.77 -14.95
N PHE A 118 11.25 3.77 -13.63
CA PHE A 118 11.83 4.86 -12.86
C PHE A 118 13.01 4.29 -12.09
N GLU A 119 14.19 4.38 -12.70
CA GLU A 119 15.45 4.26 -11.99
C GLU A 119 15.59 5.49 -11.09
N ASP A 120 15.75 5.22 -9.80
CA ASP A 120 16.15 6.22 -8.82
C ASP A 120 17.56 6.65 -9.20
N ASP A 121 17.75 7.95 -9.47
CA ASP A 121 19.06 8.57 -9.68
C ASP A 121 19.83 8.45 -8.36
N ARG A 122 20.44 7.26 -8.16
CA ARG A 122 21.41 7.03 -7.11
C ARG A 122 22.57 7.94 -7.44
N VAL A 123 22.60 9.10 -6.78
CA VAL A 123 23.78 9.92 -6.61
C VAL A 123 24.88 8.98 -6.13
N HIS A 124 25.75 8.59 -7.06
CA HIS A 124 26.93 7.82 -6.71
C HIS A 124 27.74 8.76 -5.82
N GLY A 125 27.85 8.40 -4.54
CA GLY A 125 28.80 9.04 -3.64
C GLY A 125 30.15 9.02 -4.33
N VAL A 126 30.62 10.20 -4.74
CA VAL A 126 31.98 10.38 -5.22
C VAL A 126 32.85 10.34 -3.98
N GLU A 127 33.41 9.17 -3.68
CA GLU A 127 34.68 9.12 -2.94
C GLU A 127 35.77 9.62 -3.88
N PHE A 128 36.27 10.83 -3.63
CA PHE A 128 37.68 11.21 -3.73
C PHE A 128 37.95 12.37 -2.75
#